data_AF-A0A348ZZ64-F1
#
_entry.id   AF-A0A348ZZ64-F1
#
_cell.length_a   1.000
_cell.length_b   1.000
_cell.length_c   1.000
_cell.angle_alpha   90.00
_cell.angle_beta   90.00
_cell.angle_gamma   90.00
#
_symmetry.space_group_name_H-M   'P 1'
#
loop_
_entity.id
_entity.type
_entity.pdbx_description
1 polymer ?
#
loop_
_entity_poly.entity_id
_entity_poly.type
_entity_poly.pdbx_seq_one_letter_code
_entity_poly.pdbx_strand_id
1 'polypeptide(L)'
;MTREETIKLLSNHQGKHYTYALCNPDTLLPFYIGCGSNLRVLYHEAAAKSVKQYDGNIAKRRIIQELWQKGKTVDYQIICFGDKEACLDKEMELIHLWYDDLCNKDFGDGSCLKGKSRSQEFRQHCREGHKRSREMRRCREIRDRIRAGLKRRMERQAKATEVTANTRFFGI
;
A
#
# COMPACT_ATOMS: atom_id res chain seq x y z
N MET A 1 5.18 8.37 -5.63
CA MET A 1 5.57 9.79 -5.77
C MET A 1 6.91 9.98 -5.10
N THR A 2 7.77 10.80 -5.68
CA THR A 2 9.06 11.14 -5.08
C THR A 2 8.89 12.02 -3.85
N ARG A 3 9.98 12.20 -3.11
CA ARG A 3 10.02 13.09 -1.96
C ARG A 3 9.70 14.54 -2.35
N GLU A 4 10.26 15.01 -3.45
CA GLU A 4 10.12 16.38 -3.95
C GLU A 4 8.67 16.65 -4.41
N GLU A 5 8.07 15.70 -5.13
CA GLU A 5 6.66 15.76 -5.53
C GLU A 5 5.75 15.80 -4.30
N THR A 6 6.06 14.99 -3.29
CA THR A 6 5.31 14.94 -2.04
C THR A 6 5.41 16.27 -1.29
N ILE A 7 6.59 16.87 -1.20
CA ILE A 7 6.77 18.20 -0.58
C ILE A 7 5.92 19.24 -1.30
N LYS A 8 5.99 19.29 -2.64
CA LYS A 8 5.23 20.24 -3.46
C LYS A 8 3.71 20.06 -3.32
N LEU A 9 3.24 18.81 -3.24
CA LEU A 9 1.82 18.53 -3.02
C LEU A 9 1.38 19.00 -1.63
N LEU A 10 2.16 18.71 -0.59
CA LEU A 10 1.84 19.06 0.79
C LEU A 10 1.92 20.57 1.03
N SER A 11 2.81 21.30 0.34
CA SER A 11 2.85 22.76 0.43
C SER A 11 1.58 23.43 -0.11
N ASN A 12 0.88 22.80 -1.05
CA ASN A 12 -0.39 23.30 -1.57
C ASN A 12 -1.59 22.97 -0.65
N HIS A 13 -1.36 22.18 0.41
CA HIS A 13 -2.39 21.72 1.35
C HIS A 13 -1.97 21.93 2.81
N GLN A 14 -1.25 23.02 3.09
CA GLN A 14 -0.84 23.37 4.45
C GLN A 14 -2.04 23.41 5.42
N GLY A 15 -1.84 22.87 6.63
CA GLY A 15 -2.87 22.79 7.67
C GLY A 15 -3.91 21.68 7.49
N LYS A 16 -4.00 21.02 6.32
CA LYS A 16 -4.92 19.90 6.12
C LYS A 16 -4.36 18.59 6.70
N HIS A 17 -5.27 17.72 7.14
CA HIS A 17 -4.94 16.33 7.41
C HIS A 17 -5.01 15.51 6.13
N TYR A 18 -4.26 14.42 6.10
CA TYR A 18 -4.24 13.49 5.00
C TYR A 18 -3.91 12.07 5.46
N THR A 19 -4.43 11.10 4.72
CA THR A 19 -4.03 9.69 4.82
C THR A 19 -2.96 9.41 3.77
N TYR A 20 -1.92 8.71 4.17
CA TYR A 20 -0.78 8.38 3.32
C TYR A 20 -0.32 6.93 3.48
N ALA A 21 0.38 6.44 2.46
CA ALA A 21 1.13 5.19 2.52
C ALA A 21 2.61 5.42 2.20
N LEU A 22 3.46 4.64 2.88
CA LEU A 22 4.86 4.44 2.49
C LEU A 22 4.93 3.12 1.71
N CYS A 23 5.52 3.18 0.53
CA CYS A 23 5.54 2.08 -0.42
C CYS A 23 6.96 1.66 -0.76
N ASN A 24 7.12 0.37 -1.04
CA ASN A 24 8.33 -0.14 -1.66
C ASN A 24 8.36 0.34 -3.13
N PRO A 25 9.45 0.94 -3.61
CA PRO A 25 9.48 1.58 -4.94
C PRO A 25 9.43 0.58 -6.10
N ASP A 26 9.86 -0.68 -5.90
CA ASP A 26 9.86 -1.68 -6.98
C ASP A 26 8.47 -2.32 -7.15
N THR A 27 7.79 -2.58 -6.04
CA THR A 27 6.50 -3.29 -6.03
C THR A 27 5.31 -2.35 -6.00
N LEU A 28 5.54 -1.09 -5.61
CA LEU A 28 4.53 -0.07 -5.31
C LEU A 28 3.53 -0.49 -4.21
N LEU A 29 3.81 -1.59 -3.50
CA LEU A 29 2.97 -2.08 -2.41
C LEU A 29 3.23 -1.26 -1.13
N PRO A 30 2.16 -0.91 -0.40
CA PRO A 30 2.30 -0.21 0.86
C PRO A 30 2.88 -1.17 1.91
N PHE A 31 3.90 -0.72 2.64
CA PHE A 31 4.38 -1.41 3.84
C PHE A 31 3.96 -0.69 5.13
N TYR A 32 3.50 0.55 5.03
CA TYR A 32 2.99 1.34 6.16
C TYR A 32 1.88 2.27 5.69
N ILE A 33 0.86 2.44 6.53
CA ILE A 33 -0.22 3.42 6.33
C ILE A 33 -0.31 4.32 7.55
N GLY A 34 -0.55 5.61 7.34
CA GLY A 34 -0.70 6.56 8.43
C GLY A 34 -1.62 7.72 8.09
N CYS A 35 -2.11 8.36 9.15
CA CYS A 35 -2.72 9.69 9.10
C CYS A 35 -1.72 10.75 9.63
N GLY A 36 -1.77 11.96 9.07
CA GLY A 36 -0.93 13.06 9.51
C GLY A 36 -1.29 14.40 8.86
N SER A 37 -0.54 15.43 9.23
CA SER A 37 -0.61 16.77 8.64
C SER A 37 0.80 17.28 8.36
N ASN A 38 0.90 18.37 7.58
CA ASN A 38 2.18 18.99 7.21
C ASN A 38 3.15 17.94 6.62
N LEU A 39 4.41 17.91 7.05
CA LEU A 39 5.44 17.00 6.56
C LEU A 39 5.52 15.67 7.33
N ARG A 40 4.46 15.28 8.07
CA ARG A 40 4.48 14.09 8.94
C ARG A 40 4.91 12.82 8.22
N VAL A 41 4.49 12.62 6.96
CA VAL A 41 4.89 11.46 6.15
C VAL A 41 6.41 11.37 5.93
N LEU A 42 7.09 12.52 5.82
CA LEU A 42 8.53 12.58 5.58
C LEU A 42 9.36 12.40 6.86
N TYR A 43 8.74 12.57 8.03
CA TYR A 43 9.41 12.38 9.32
C TYR A 43 9.77 10.92 9.58
N HIS A 44 9.13 9.95 8.91
CA HIS A 44 9.48 8.54 9.07
C HIS A 44 10.89 8.23 8.56
N GLU A 45 11.30 8.84 7.44
CA GLU A 45 12.68 8.76 6.98
C GLU A 45 13.64 9.42 7.98
N ALA A 46 13.35 10.64 8.43
CA ALA A 46 14.21 11.32 9.41
C ALA A 46 14.38 10.50 10.71
N ALA A 47 13.29 9.88 11.17
CA ALA A 47 13.27 8.99 12.32
C ALA A 47 14.11 7.73 12.09
N ALA A 48 14.07 7.14 10.89
CA ALA A 48 14.87 5.97 10.52
C ALA A 48 16.38 6.26 10.46
N LYS A 49 16.80 7.53 10.27
CA LYS A 49 18.21 7.93 10.39
C LYS A 49 18.69 8.04 11.82
N SER A 50 17.78 8.25 12.78
CA SER A 50 18.15 8.44 14.18
C SER A 50 18.43 7.11 14.89
N VAL A 51 19.55 7.04 15.61
CA VAL A 51 19.94 5.85 16.41
C VAL A 51 19.10 5.72 17.69
N LYS A 52 18.32 6.75 18.06
CA LYS A 52 17.47 6.72 19.25
C LYS A 52 16.33 5.71 19.05
N GLN A 53 16.38 4.63 19.82
CA GLN A 53 15.43 3.51 19.83
C GLN A 53 14.04 3.86 20.37
N TYR A 54 13.83 5.10 20.85
CA TYR A 54 12.69 5.48 21.69
C TYR A 54 11.37 5.78 20.95
N ASP A 55 11.22 5.32 19.72
CA ASP A 55 10.06 5.64 18.89
C ASP A 55 9.36 4.35 18.46
N GLY A 56 8.11 4.22 18.87
CA GLY A 56 7.33 2.97 18.95
C GLY A 56 6.96 2.28 17.64
N ASN A 57 7.81 2.30 16.61
CA ASN A 57 7.65 1.39 15.47
C ASN A 57 9.00 1.04 14.84
N ILE A 58 9.66 0.04 15.44
CA ILE A 58 10.93 -0.52 14.98
C ILE A 58 10.78 -1.14 13.58
N ALA A 59 9.64 -1.76 13.28
CA ALA A 59 9.39 -2.47 12.03
C ALA A 59 9.43 -1.54 10.81
N LYS A 60 8.70 -0.41 10.84
CA LYS A 60 8.73 0.55 9.71
C LYS A 60 10.12 1.15 9.49
N ARG A 61 10.84 1.46 10.58
CA ARG A 61 12.22 1.99 10.51
C ARG A 61 13.15 0.98 9.86
N ARG A 62 13.06 -0.28 10.26
CA ARG A 62 13.84 -1.38 9.69
C ARG A 62 13.59 -1.51 8.19
N ILE A 63 12.34 -1.48 7.74
CA ILE A 63 12.02 -1.55 6.30
C ILE A 63 12.65 -0.38 5.54
N ILE A 64 12.54 0.85 6.06
CA ILE A 64 13.16 2.03 5.44
C ILE A 64 14.68 1.88 5.35
N GLN A 65 15.33 1.43 6.43
CA GLN A 65 16.78 1.19 6.46
C GLN A 65 17.21 0.09 5.48
N GLU A 66 16.45 -1.00 5.40
CA GLU A 66 16.71 -2.08 4.44
C GLU A 66 16.58 -1.62 2.99
N LEU A 67 15.63 -0.73 2.68
CA LEU A 67 15.53 -0.10 1.36
C LEU A 67 16.78 0.73 1.05
N TRP A 68 17.22 1.58 1.99
CA TRP A 68 18.42 2.40 1.79
C TRP A 68 19.70 1.58 1.64
N GLN A 69 19.87 0.50 2.40
CA GLN A 69 21.01 -0.43 2.25
C GLN A 69 21.05 -1.05 0.85
N LYS A 70 19.89 -1.22 0.21
CA LYS A 70 19.77 -1.70 -1.17
C LYS A 70 19.90 -0.59 -2.22
N GLY A 71 20.24 0.63 -1.82
CA GLY A 71 20.32 1.80 -2.71
C GLY A 71 18.95 2.28 -3.21
N LYS A 72 17.86 1.93 -2.52
CA LYS A 72 16.49 2.26 -2.91
C LYS A 72 15.93 3.39 -2.07
N THR A 73 14.98 4.14 -2.62
CA THR A 73 14.23 5.19 -1.92
C THR A 73 12.91 4.65 -1.37
N VAL A 74 12.23 5.44 -0.54
CA VAL A 74 10.85 5.18 -0.14
C VAL A 74 9.93 5.93 -1.08
N ASP A 75 8.89 5.26 -1.58
CA ASP A 75 7.87 5.89 -2.40
C ASP A 75 6.67 6.31 -1.56
N TYR A 76 6.07 7.44 -1.92
CA TYR A 76 4.95 8.03 -1.19
C TYR A 76 3.66 7.97 -1.99
N GLN A 77 2.55 7.68 -1.30
CA GLN A 77 1.21 7.84 -1.85
C GLN A 77 0.35 8.65 -0.86
N ILE A 78 -0.10 9.83 -1.28
CA ILE A 78 -1.12 10.59 -0.56
C ILE A 78 -2.48 10.15 -1.10
N ILE A 79 -3.32 9.57 -0.25
CA ILE A 79 -4.56 8.91 -0.66
C ILE A 79 -5.73 9.89 -0.68
N CYS A 80 -5.87 10.68 0.38
CA CYS A 80 -6.91 11.69 0.48
C CYS A 80 -6.51 12.79 1.46
N PHE A 81 -7.09 13.97 1.26
CA PHE A 81 -7.09 15.07 2.22
C PHE A 81 -8.47 15.17 2.86
N GLY A 82 -8.51 15.57 4.13
CA GLY A 82 -9.76 15.75 4.86
C GLY A 82 -9.53 16.41 6.21
N ASP A 83 -10.57 16.42 7.04
CA ASP A 83 -10.39 16.62 8.46
C ASP A 83 -9.70 15.41 9.10
N LYS A 84 -9.36 15.55 10.38
CA LYS A 84 -8.62 14.52 11.12
C LYS A 84 -9.41 13.22 11.25
N GLU A 85 -10.73 13.31 11.46
CA GLU A 85 -11.59 12.15 11.71
C GLU A 85 -11.75 11.31 10.44
N ALA A 86 -12.07 11.97 9.32
CA ALA A 86 -12.18 11.32 8.02
C ALA A 86 -10.86 10.65 7.58
N CYS A 87 -9.71 11.28 7.87
CA CYS A 87 -8.40 10.69 7.55
C CYS A 87 -8.07 9.49 8.44
N LEU A 88 -8.50 9.49 9.70
CA LEU A 88 -8.34 8.36 10.62
C LEU A 88 -9.24 7.19 10.20
N ASP A 89 -10.48 7.45 9.81
CA ASP A 89 -11.37 6.42 9.29
C ASP A 89 -10.81 5.78 8.02
N LYS A 90 -10.29 6.59 7.10
CA LYS A 90 -9.63 6.09 5.90
C LYS A 90 -8.35 5.32 6.23
N GLU A 91 -7.55 5.75 7.20
CA GLU A 91 -6.38 5.00 7.68
C GLU A 91 -6.81 3.60 8.16
N MET A 92 -7.85 3.52 8.99
CA MET A 92 -8.36 2.24 9.50
C MET A 92 -8.88 1.33 8.40
N GLU A 93 -9.64 1.87 7.45
CA GLU A 93 -10.14 1.14 6.26
C GLU A 93 -8.99 0.52 5.47
N LEU A 94 -7.92 1.29 5.23
CA LEU A 94 -6.80 0.83 4.43
C LEU A 94 -5.89 -0.13 5.19
N ILE A 95 -5.66 0.10 6.48
CA ILE A 95 -4.96 -0.86 7.33
C ILE A 95 -5.67 -2.21 7.29
N HIS A 96 -7.00 -2.18 7.31
CA HIS A 96 -7.82 -3.37 7.22
C HIS A 96 -7.70 -4.07 5.85
N LEU A 97 -7.67 -3.29 4.76
CA LEU A 97 -7.52 -3.80 3.40
C LEU A 97 -6.15 -4.48 3.17
N TRP A 98 -5.09 -3.88 3.70
CA TRP A 98 -3.70 -4.30 3.46
C TRP A 98 -3.08 -5.04 4.65
N TYR A 99 -3.90 -5.46 5.62
CA TYR A 99 -3.45 -5.93 6.93
C TYR A 99 -2.23 -6.86 6.85
N ASP A 100 -2.24 -7.87 5.98
CA ASP A 100 -1.14 -8.84 5.86
C ASP A 100 0.20 -8.31 5.38
N ASP A 101 0.19 -7.17 4.71
CA ASP A 101 1.35 -6.60 4.04
C ASP A 101 1.93 -5.40 4.82
N LEU A 102 1.25 -4.95 5.89
CA LEU A 102 1.64 -3.75 6.64
C LEU A 102 2.41 -4.08 7.93
N CYS A 103 3.47 -3.31 8.16
CA CYS A 103 4.18 -3.27 9.45
C CYS A 103 3.41 -2.52 10.55
N ASN A 104 2.22 -1.98 10.25
CA ASN A 104 1.28 -1.42 11.25
C ASN A 104 0.88 -2.47 12.31
N LYS A 105 1.06 -3.76 12.02
CA LYS A 105 0.74 -4.89 12.91
C LYS A 105 1.68 -5.03 14.10
N ASP A 106 2.94 -4.69 13.92
CA ASP A 106 3.98 -5.06 14.88
C ASP A 106 4.02 -4.15 16.12
N PHE A 107 3.12 -3.15 16.21
CA PHE A 107 2.94 -2.32 17.40
C PHE A 107 1.47 -1.95 17.63
N GLY A 108 0.94 -2.32 18.80
CA GLY A 108 -0.37 -1.94 19.32
C GLY A 108 -0.50 -0.49 19.80
N ASP A 109 0.31 0.44 19.29
CA ASP A 109 0.44 1.80 19.83
C ASP A 109 0.33 2.89 18.76
N GLY A 110 -0.45 2.62 17.70
CA GLY A 110 -1.01 3.69 16.88
C GLY A 110 -1.68 4.69 17.82
N SER A 111 -1.31 5.96 17.76
CA SER A 111 -1.77 7.05 18.64
C SER A 111 -3.30 7.24 18.69
N CYS A 112 -4.05 6.44 17.93
CA CYS A 112 -5.51 6.33 17.92
C CYS A 112 -6.04 5.30 18.96
N LEU A 113 -5.17 4.50 19.61
CA LEU A 113 -5.55 3.33 20.40
C LEU A 113 -4.94 3.29 21.82
N LYS A 114 -4.54 4.41 22.41
CA LYS A 114 -4.11 4.42 23.83
C LYS A 114 -5.32 4.41 24.76
N GLY A 115 -5.47 3.32 25.52
CA GLY A 115 -6.17 3.32 26.82
C GLY A 115 -7.56 2.68 26.90
N LYS A 116 -8.13 2.18 25.80
CA LYS A 116 -9.37 1.39 25.88
C LYS A 116 -9.12 -0.01 25.36
N SER A 117 -9.34 -1.01 26.20
CA SER A 117 -9.56 -2.40 25.77
C SER A 117 -10.50 -2.35 24.56
N ARG A 118 -10.01 -2.77 23.38
CA ARG A 118 -10.80 -2.74 22.13
C ARG A 118 -12.20 -3.29 22.40
N SER A 119 -13.24 -2.49 22.18
CA SER A 119 -14.62 -2.91 22.41
C SER A 119 -14.93 -4.17 21.59
N GLN A 120 -15.86 -5.00 22.07
CA GLN A 120 -16.29 -6.17 21.29
C GLN A 120 -16.77 -5.77 19.90
N GLU A 121 -17.44 -4.61 19.78
CA GLU A 121 -17.86 -4.01 18.52
C GLU A 121 -16.69 -3.72 17.59
N PHE A 122 -15.60 -3.11 18.08
CA PHE A 122 -14.40 -2.87 17.27
C PHE A 122 -13.77 -4.18 16.81
N ARG A 123 -13.69 -5.19 17.69
CA ARG A 123 -13.19 -6.52 17.34
C ARG A 123 -14.08 -7.20 16.31
N GLN A 124 -15.40 -7.05 16.42
CA GLN A 124 -16.37 -7.62 15.49
C GLN A 124 -16.32 -6.90 14.14
N HIS A 125 -16.23 -5.58 14.13
CA HIS A 125 -16.02 -4.78 12.93
C HIS A 125 -14.73 -5.16 12.20
N CYS A 126 -13.62 -5.33 12.93
CA CYS A 126 -12.38 -5.86 12.35
C CYS A 126 -12.56 -7.28 11.80
N ARG A 127 -13.32 -8.18 12.46
CA ARG A 127 -13.59 -9.53 11.94
C ARG A 127 -14.45 -9.50 10.67
N GLU A 128 -15.46 -8.65 10.61
CA GLU A 128 -16.34 -8.48 9.47
C GLU A 128 -15.62 -7.86 8.27
N GLY A 129 -14.81 -6.84 8.53
CA GLY A 129 -13.85 -6.35 7.55
C GLY A 129 -12.96 -7.48 7.04
N HIS A 130 -12.42 -8.34 7.92
CA HIS A 130 -11.46 -9.38 7.50
C HIS A 130 -12.11 -10.39 6.57
N LYS A 131 -13.39 -10.71 6.81
CA LYS A 131 -14.19 -11.51 5.88
C LYS A 131 -14.31 -10.82 4.51
N ARG A 132 -14.67 -9.52 4.48
CA ARG A 132 -14.78 -8.73 3.25
C ARG A 132 -13.45 -8.58 2.49
N SER A 133 -12.33 -8.38 3.19
CA SER A 133 -11.00 -8.26 2.59
C SER A 133 -10.51 -9.58 2.00
N ARG A 134 -10.76 -10.72 2.68
CA ARG A 134 -10.48 -12.06 2.16
C ARG A 134 -11.31 -12.38 0.92
N GLU A 135 -12.60 -12.03 0.92
CA GLU A 135 -13.45 -12.16 -0.27
C GLU A 135 -12.94 -11.27 -1.40
N MET A 136 -12.54 -10.03 -1.13
CA MET A 136 -11.96 -9.15 -2.15
C MET A 136 -10.63 -9.65 -2.71
N ARG A 137 -9.75 -10.24 -1.89
CA ARG A 137 -8.52 -10.89 -2.37
C ARG A 137 -8.84 -12.09 -3.27
N ARG A 138 -9.78 -12.94 -2.87
CA ARG A 138 -10.25 -14.07 -3.68
C ARG A 138 -10.83 -13.60 -5.02
N CYS A 139 -11.61 -12.52 -5.01
CA CYS A 139 -12.15 -11.91 -6.24
C CYS A 139 -11.06 -11.30 -7.13
N ARG A 140 -10.01 -10.69 -6.57
CA ARG A 140 -8.84 -10.20 -7.32
C ARG A 140 -8.05 -11.34 -7.95
N GLU A 141 -7.73 -12.38 -7.18
CA GLU A 141 -7.02 -13.57 -7.67
C GLU A 141 -7.78 -14.27 -8.80
N ILE A 142 -9.11 -14.41 -8.68
CA ILE A 142 -9.95 -14.98 -9.73
C ILE A 142 -9.91 -14.10 -10.99
N ARG A 143 -10.05 -12.79 -10.84
CA ARG A 143 -9.99 -11.83 -11.96
C ARG A 143 -8.65 -11.90 -12.69
N ASP A 144 -7.55 -11.95 -11.95
CA ASP A 144 -6.20 -12.00 -12.51
C ASP A 144 -5.95 -13.34 -13.23
N ARG A 145 -6.46 -14.45 -12.68
CA ARG A 145 -6.43 -15.76 -13.36
C ARG A 145 -7.21 -15.76 -14.68
N ILE A 146 -8.40 -15.16 -14.70
CA ILE A 146 -9.20 -15.04 -15.93
C ILE A 146 -8.47 -14.20 -16.97
N ARG A 147 -7.93 -13.04 -16.58
CA ARG A 147 -7.16 -12.15 -17.46
C ARG A 147 -5.93 -12.85 -18.03
N ALA A 148 -5.17 -13.56 -17.20
CA ALA A 148 -4.03 -14.36 -17.64
C ALA A 148 -4.43 -15.50 -18.59
N GLY A 149 -5.57 -16.15 -18.35
CA GLY A 149 -6.14 -17.18 -19.23
C GLY A 149 -6.50 -16.63 -20.62
N LEU A 150 -7.18 -15.49 -20.67
CA LEU A 150 -7.56 -14.83 -21.93
C LEU A 150 -6.34 -14.39 -22.73
N LYS A 151 -5.33 -13.80 -22.07
CA LYS A 151 -4.07 -13.40 -22.71
C LYS A 151 -3.39 -14.59 -23.41
N ARG A 152 -3.25 -15.72 -22.71
CA ARG A 152 -2.66 -16.95 -23.28
C ARG A 152 -3.47 -17.50 -24.47
N ARG A 153 -4.81 -17.40 -24.43
CA ARG A 153 -5.66 -17.85 -25.55
C ARG A 153 -5.48 -16.97 -26.79
N MET A 154 -5.41 -15.65 -26.60
CA MET A 154 -5.13 -14.70 -27.68
C MET A 154 -3.74 -14.93 -28.30
N GLU A 155 -2.71 -15.11 -27.48
CA GLU A 155 -1.34 -15.40 -27.96
C GLU A 155 -1.28 -16.69 -28.79
N ARG A 156 -2.01 -17.74 -28.39
CA ARG A 156 -2.11 -18.99 -29.16
C ARG A 156 -2.84 -18.79 -30.48
N GLN A 157 -3.92 -18.02 -30.50
CA GLN A 157 -4.65 -17.71 -31.74
C GLN A 157 -3.79 -16.88 -32.69
N ALA A 158 -3.09 -15.85 -32.20
CA ALA A 158 -2.18 -15.04 -33.00
C ALA A 158 -1.09 -15.90 -33.67
N LYS A 159 -0.44 -16.78 -32.89
CA LYS A 159 0.57 -17.73 -33.44
C LYS A 159 -0.02 -18.69 -34.48
N ALA A 160 -1.23 -19.21 -34.25
CA ALA A 160 -1.88 -20.12 -35.19
C ALA A 160 -2.20 -19.41 -36.53
N THR A 161 -2.65 -18.16 -36.48
CA THR A 161 -2.92 -17.36 -37.68
C THR A 161 -1.63 -17.08 -38.47
N GLU A 162 -0.53 -16.77 -37.77
CA GLU A 162 0.78 -16.54 -38.38
C GLU A 162 1.35 -17.80 -39.08
N VAL A 163 1.24 -18.96 -38.44
CA VAL A 163 1.61 -20.25 -39.05
C VAL A 163 0.76 -20.52 -40.30
N THR A 164 -0.55 -20.29 -40.22
CA THR A 164 -1.47 -20.51 -41.35
C THR A 164 -1.17 -19.57 -42.51
N ALA A 165 -0.84 -18.30 -42.23
CA ALA A 165 -0.44 -17.31 -43.23
C ALA A 165 0.86 -17.71 -43.94
N ASN A 166 1.88 -18.17 -43.18
CA ASN A 166 3.13 -18.65 -43.76
C ASN A 166 2.94 -19.93 -44.59
N THR A 167 2.09 -20.86 -44.15
CA THR A 167 1.90 -22.13 -44.89
C THR A 167 1.18 -21.89 -46.23
N ARG A 168 0.27 -20.90 -46.29
CA ARG A 168 -0.37 -20.48 -47.56
C ARG A 168 0.57 -19.72 -48.51
N PHE A 169 1.66 -19.15 -48.01
CA PHE A 169 2.63 -18.42 -48.83
C PHE A 169 3.67 -19.35 -49.49
N PHE A 170 3.88 -20.55 -48.94
CA PHE A 170 4.83 -21.55 -49.45
C PHE A 170 4.18 -22.74 -50.19
N GLY A 171 2.85 -22.78 -50.28
CA GLY A 171 2.12 -23.75 -51.10
C GLY A 171 1.87 -23.20 -52.51
N ILE A 172 2.77 -23.54 -53.43
CA ILE A 172 2.58 -23.47 -54.89
C ILE A 172 1.57 -24.54 -55.31
#